data_AF-A0A6A3Z9V5-F1
#
_entry.id   AF-A0A6A3Z9V5-F1
#
_cell.length_a   1.000
_cell.length_b   1.000
_cell.length_c   1.000
_cell.angle_alpha   90.00
_cell.angle_beta   90.00
_cell.angle_gamma   90.00
#
_symmetry.space_group_name_H-M   'P 1'
#
loop_
_entity.id
_entity.type
_entity.pdbx_description
1 polymer ?
#
loop_
_entity_poly.entity_id
_entity_poly.type
_entity_poly.pdbx_seq_one_letter_code
_entity_poly.pdbx_strand_id
1 'polypeptide(L)'
;MSTRAQGLLELRVCAACMRSLASKAFSRHQQLKPSAKCKTCVEKSKTEGDAQPRLKRCVQCFQSLPKTRFSKRQAQLLEGKCVACVQELNRIAAASPAHVASKWTFDRYYRVCHRGKNGGVSVRVKHNIASPLLGCIPLGRVFRATAPICNEQGDPMVRLEGPHLPSVVVRDEGKLTSNEDDGAERQIKEAWVPCRSLRNEILLEHHEGPFVAAHRFFRCVVEGCKVRERADLAISELGYVLYGDVVEVVEATVASDGVVFLRLHDRYFDGAAWVVERSLDNESVLNEVEGPWVSSSSTPRKETYRCVQDSGAPVRMEPELAAPPVGRIPCGALVSVVERAITDQRQVFLRIVDSDAFVDQTGDAEGGQWVIETSTCCASVMIKTK
;
A
#
# COMPACT_ATOMS: atom_id res chain seq x y z
N MET A 1 55.86 -68.51 -47.81
CA MET A 1 55.85 -67.24 -48.56
C MET A 1 54.65 -66.42 -48.08
N SER A 2 54.87 -65.37 -47.30
CA SER A 2 53.83 -64.51 -46.72
C SER A 2 54.07 -63.07 -47.20
N THR A 3 53.19 -62.59 -48.07
CA THR A 3 53.15 -61.24 -48.60
C THR A 3 52.44 -60.32 -47.59
N ARG A 4 53.24 -59.56 -46.83
CA ARG A 4 52.74 -58.46 -45.98
C ARG A 4 52.33 -57.29 -46.89
N ALA A 5 51.03 -57.01 -46.94
CA ALA A 5 50.47 -55.85 -47.62
C ALA A 5 51.04 -54.55 -47.05
N GLN A 6 51.70 -53.77 -47.91
CA GLN A 6 52.08 -52.39 -47.66
C GLN A 6 50.80 -51.53 -47.58
N GLY A 7 50.38 -51.17 -46.38
CA GLY A 7 49.41 -50.10 -46.19
C GLY A 7 50.07 -48.76 -46.53
N LEU A 8 49.72 -48.20 -47.69
CA LEU A 8 50.04 -46.82 -48.07
C LEU A 8 49.59 -45.89 -46.94
N LEU A 9 50.56 -45.32 -46.22
CA LEU A 9 50.30 -44.29 -45.21
C LEU A 9 49.79 -43.04 -45.94
N GLU A 10 48.49 -42.79 -45.91
CA GLU A 10 47.92 -41.51 -46.36
C GLU A 10 48.54 -40.37 -45.54
N LEU A 11 49.42 -39.60 -46.18
CA LEU A 11 50.03 -38.39 -45.65
C LEU A 11 49.21 -37.19 -46.10
N ARG A 12 48.93 -36.29 -45.16
CA ARG A 12 48.17 -35.05 -45.40
C ARG A 12 48.99 -33.84 -44.95
N VAL A 13 48.96 -32.77 -45.74
CA VAL A 13 49.69 -31.54 -45.44
C VAL A 13 48.86 -30.67 -44.50
N CYS A 14 49.45 -30.27 -43.37
CA CYS A 14 48.82 -29.32 -42.45
C CYS A 14 48.81 -27.91 -43.05
N ALA A 15 47.65 -27.29 -43.18
CA ALA A 15 47.52 -25.93 -43.74
C ALA A 15 48.17 -24.82 -42.90
N ALA A 16 48.56 -25.09 -41.66
CA ALA A 16 49.16 -24.09 -40.75
C ALA A 16 50.68 -24.19 -40.64
N CYS A 17 51.25 -25.40 -40.70
CA CYS A 17 52.70 -25.60 -40.58
C CYS A 17 53.33 -26.23 -41.83
N MET A 18 52.53 -26.50 -42.86
CA MET A 18 52.92 -27.08 -44.15
C MET A 18 53.66 -28.42 -44.07
N ARG A 19 53.61 -29.11 -42.92
CA ARG A 19 54.22 -30.44 -42.75
C ARG A 19 53.29 -31.54 -43.24
N SER A 20 53.82 -32.49 -44.00
CA SER A 20 53.17 -33.74 -44.39
C SER A 20 53.16 -34.70 -43.20
N LEU A 21 51.98 -35.02 -42.68
CA LEU A 21 51.80 -35.84 -41.49
C LEU A 21 50.78 -36.95 -41.76
N ALA A 22 50.93 -38.09 -41.08
CA ALA A 22 49.97 -39.19 -41.19
C ALA A 22 48.56 -38.75 -40.74
N SER A 23 47.51 -39.31 -41.36
CA SER A 23 46.11 -38.96 -41.06
C SER A 23 45.76 -38.95 -39.56
N LYS A 24 46.38 -39.82 -38.74
CA LYS A 24 46.22 -39.85 -37.26
C LYS A 24 46.63 -38.57 -36.52
N ALA A 25 47.49 -37.75 -37.12
CA ALA A 25 47.91 -36.45 -36.58
C ALA A 25 46.83 -35.36 -36.73
N PHE A 26 45.74 -35.65 -37.44
CA PHE A 26 44.57 -34.80 -37.59
C PHE A 26 43.41 -35.41 -36.79
N SER A 27 42.53 -34.58 -36.22
CA SER A 27 41.29 -35.10 -35.62
C SER A 27 40.31 -35.53 -36.72
N ARG A 28 39.38 -36.44 -36.42
CA ARG A 28 38.35 -36.89 -37.38
C ARG A 28 37.64 -35.71 -38.05
N HIS A 29 37.32 -34.65 -37.29
CA HIS A 29 36.68 -33.46 -37.83
C HIS A 29 37.59 -32.61 -38.73
N GLN A 30 38.91 -32.58 -38.49
CA GLN A 30 39.88 -31.90 -39.36
C GLN A 30 40.17 -32.70 -40.64
N GLN A 31 40.05 -34.02 -40.60
CA GLN A 31 40.19 -34.88 -41.79
C GLN A 31 39.10 -34.60 -42.84
N LEU A 32 37.94 -34.09 -42.42
CA LEU A 32 36.85 -33.75 -43.34
C LEU A 32 36.99 -32.36 -43.99
N LYS A 33 37.97 -31.54 -43.55
CA LYS A 33 38.15 -30.17 -44.06
C LYS A 33 39.18 -30.13 -45.20
N PRO A 34 38.97 -29.30 -46.25
CA PRO A 34 39.94 -29.11 -47.33
C PRO A 34 41.23 -28.43 -46.85
N SER A 35 41.15 -27.54 -45.85
CA SER A 35 42.29 -26.86 -45.21
C SER A 35 42.55 -27.40 -43.80
N ALA A 36 42.88 -28.68 -43.70
CA ALA A 36 43.06 -29.37 -42.43
C ALA A 36 44.28 -28.88 -41.63
N LYS A 37 44.11 -28.63 -40.33
CA LYS A 37 45.21 -28.32 -39.39
C LYS A 37 45.50 -29.53 -38.50
N CYS A 38 46.78 -29.84 -38.26
CA CYS A 38 47.17 -30.91 -37.36
C CYS A 38 46.79 -30.59 -35.90
N LYS A 39 46.63 -31.60 -35.06
CA LYS A 39 46.18 -31.46 -33.65
C LYS A 39 47.02 -30.42 -32.89
N THR A 40 48.34 -30.42 -33.06
CA THR A 40 49.26 -29.47 -32.42
C THR A 40 49.05 -28.03 -32.88
N CYS A 41 48.81 -27.80 -34.17
CA CYS A 41 48.52 -26.46 -34.68
C CYS A 41 47.13 -25.97 -34.25
N VAL A 42 46.16 -26.87 -34.10
CA VAL A 42 44.85 -26.54 -33.55
C VAL A 42 44.96 -26.14 -32.07
N GLU A 43 45.74 -26.88 -31.28
CA GLU A 43 46.00 -26.54 -29.87
C GLU A 43 46.74 -25.21 -29.72
N LYS A 44 47.79 -24.96 -30.53
CA LYS A 44 48.48 -23.66 -30.55
C LYS A 44 47.54 -22.49 -30.92
N SER A 45 46.64 -22.69 -31.89
CA SER A 45 45.66 -21.65 -32.24
C SER A 45 44.61 -21.40 -31.16
N LYS A 46 44.32 -22.38 -30.30
CA LYS A 46 43.45 -22.19 -29.12
C LYS A 46 44.16 -21.41 -28.02
N THR A 47 45.46 -21.62 -27.83
CA THR A 47 46.24 -20.89 -26.82
C THR A 47 46.56 -19.46 -27.23
N GLU A 48 46.75 -19.19 -28.53
CA GLU A 48 47.05 -17.83 -29.04
C GLU A 48 45.77 -17.01 -29.34
N GLY A 49 44.64 -17.66 -29.66
CA GLY A 49 43.37 -16.98 -29.96
C GLY A 49 42.52 -16.58 -28.75
N ASP A 50 42.88 -16.99 -27.54
CA ASP A 50 42.15 -16.70 -26.29
C ASP A 50 42.79 -15.56 -25.46
N ALA A 51 43.83 -14.91 -25.99
CA ALA A 51 44.62 -13.89 -25.30
C ALA A 51 43.97 -12.48 -25.28
N GLN A 52 42.77 -12.31 -25.84
CA GLN A 52 41.94 -11.13 -25.54
C GLN A 52 40.87 -11.54 -24.52
N PRO A 53 40.95 -11.11 -23.25
CA PRO A 53 39.91 -11.42 -22.29
C PRO A 53 38.61 -10.82 -22.81
N ARG A 54 37.62 -11.67 -23.12
CA ARG A 54 36.26 -11.21 -23.47
C ARG A 54 35.71 -10.44 -22.28
N LEU A 55 35.87 -9.12 -22.32
CA LEU A 55 35.38 -8.22 -21.28
C LEU A 55 33.86 -8.16 -21.37
N LYS A 56 33.22 -8.18 -20.21
CA LYS A 56 31.79 -7.96 -20.05
C LYS A 56 31.60 -6.69 -19.26
N ARG A 57 30.71 -5.81 -19.73
CA ARG A 57 30.40 -4.57 -19.03
C ARG A 57 29.46 -4.86 -17.86
N CYS A 58 29.86 -4.47 -16.66
CA CYS A 58 28.99 -4.52 -15.48
C CYS A 58 27.93 -3.42 -15.60
N VAL A 59 26.65 -3.75 -15.40
CA VAL A 59 25.58 -2.74 -15.49
C VAL A 59 25.50 -1.80 -14.28
N GLN A 60 26.13 -2.16 -13.15
CA GLN A 60 26.12 -1.34 -11.94
C GLN A 60 27.23 -0.28 -11.91
N CYS A 61 28.47 -0.68 -12.23
CA CYS A 61 29.62 0.23 -12.21
C CYS A 61 30.08 0.65 -13.61
N PHE A 62 29.42 0.16 -14.66
CA PHE A 62 29.72 0.45 -16.07
C PHE A 62 31.14 0.08 -16.54
N GLN A 63 31.92 -0.62 -15.72
CA GLN A 63 33.28 -1.08 -16.05
C GLN A 63 33.26 -2.35 -16.91
N SER A 64 34.13 -2.39 -17.91
CA SER A 64 34.40 -3.57 -18.74
C SER A 64 35.39 -4.49 -18.03
N LEU A 65 34.89 -5.60 -17.46
CA LEU A 65 35.66 -6.49 -16.61
C LEU A 65 35.74 -7.92 -17.20
N PRO A 66 36.78 -8.70 -16.89
CA PRO A 66 36.85 -10.10 -17.29
C PRO A 66 35.65 -10.89 -16.77
N LYS A 67 35.16 -11.89 -17.52
CA LYS A 67 34.04 -12.75 -17.09
C LYS A 67 34.27 -13.45 -15.76
N THR A 68 35.52 -13.65 -15.33
CA THR A 68 35.89 -14.20 -14.01
C THR A 68 35.50 -13.27 -12.85
N ARG A 69 35.30 -11.98 -13.10
CA ARG A 69 34.78 -11.01 -12.12
C ARG A 69 33.25 -11.03 -12.02
N PHE A 70 32.58 -11.99 -12.66
CA PHE A 70 31.15 -12.25 -12.56
C PHE A 70 30.95 -13.66 -12.00
N SER A 71 29.92 -13.87 -11.18
CA SER A 71 29.53 -15.23 -10.79
C SER A 71 29.05 -16.01 -12.02
N LYS A 72 29.04 -17.35 -11.98
CA LYS A 72 28.58 -18.19 -13.11
C LYS A 72 27.21 -17.76 -13.65
N ARG A 73 26.26 -17.44 -12.74
CA ARG A 73 24.93 -16.92 -13.07
C ARG A 73 25.00 -15.52 -13.68
N GLN A 74 25.72 -14.59 -13.05
CA GLN A 74 25.86 -13.21 -13.53
C GLN A 74 26.62 -13.11 -14.86
N ALA A 75 27.51 -14.06 -15.17
CA ALA A 75 28.25 -14.11 -16.43
C ALA A 75 27.36 -14.46 -17.64
N GLN A 76 26.27 -15.20 -17.42
CA GLN A 76 25.33 -15.64 -18.45
C GLN A 76 24.23 -14.62 -18.77
N LEU A 77 23.88 -13.74 -17.84
CA LEU A 77 22.86 -12.69 -18.06
C LEU A 77 23.31 -11.67 -19.11
N LEU A 78 22.40 -11.08 -19.88
CA LEU A 78 22.76 -9.97 -20.78
C LEU A 78 23.25 -8.76 -19.96
N GLU A 79 22.56 -8.49 -18.85
CA GLU A 79 22.80 -7.39 -17.91
C GLU A 79 23.39 -7.91 -16.59
N GLY A 80 24.63 -8.40 -16.64
CA GLY A 80 25.31 -8.95 -15.46
C GLY A 80 25.91 -7.88 -14.54
N LYS A 81 25.89 -8.12 -13.24
CA LYS A 81 26.63 -7.33 -12.23
C LYS A 81 27.93 -8.06 -11.82
N CYS A 82 29.03 -7.32 -11.66
CA CYS A 82 30.29 -7.91 -11.20
C CYS A 82 30.20 -8.29 -9.71
N VAL A 83 31.02 -9.25 -9.27
CA VAL A 83 31.01 -9.78 -7.90
C VAL A 83 31.19 -8.68 -6.86
N ALA A 84 32.05 -7.69 -7.12
CA ALA A 84 32.27 -6.56 -6.22
C ALA A 84 31.01 -5.70 -6.06
N CYS A 85 30.30 -5.38 -7.15
CA CYS A 85 29.04 -4.64 -7.09
C CYS A 85 27.94 -5.44 -6.40
N VAL A 86 27.88 -6.76 -6.60
CA VAL A 86 26.92 -7.63 -5.89
C VAL A 86 27.24 -7.68 -4.40
N GLN A 87 28.51 -7.80 -4.03
CA GLN A 87 28.95 -7.78 -2.63
C GLN A 87 28.67 -6.44 -1.96
N GLU A 88 28.88 -5.32 -2.66
CA GLU A 88 28.60 -4.00 -2.12
C GLU A 88 27.09 -3.76 -1.98
N LEU A 89 26.28 -4.16 -2.97
CA LEU A 89 24.83 -4.15 -2.84
C LEU A 89 24.35 -5.02 -1.67
N ASN A 90 24.95 -6.19 -1.48
CA ASN A 90 24.65 -7.05 -0.33
C ASN A 90 25.13 -6.46 0.99
N ARG A 91 26.26 -5.73 1.01
CA ARG A 91 26.75 -5.03 2.20
C ARG A 91 25.86 -3.85 2.54
N ILE A 92 25.41 -3.07 1.56
CA ILE A 92 24.44 -1.98 1.75
C ILE A 92 23.09 -2.55 2.19
N ALA A 93 22.65 -3.67 1.61
CA ALA A 93 21.48 -4.40 2.09
C ALA A 93 21.65 -4.90 3.53
N ALA A 94 22.84 -5.40 3.90
CA ALA A 94 23.16 -5.86 5.25
C ALA A 94 23.36 -4.73 6.28
N ALA A 95 23.82 -3.57 5.83
CA ALA A 95 23.96 -2.34 6.62
C ALA A 95 22.65 -1.55 6.72
N SER A 96 21.65 -1.92 5.91
CA SER A 96 20.28 -1.48 6.11
C SER A 96 19.76 -2.10 7.42
N PRO A 97 19.08 -1.33 8.30
CA PRO A 97 18.50 -1.83 9.56
C PRO A 97 17.55 -3.03 9.42
N ALA A 98 17.19 -3.40 8.18
CA ALA A 98 16.33 -4.52 7.83
C ALA A 98 17.00 -5.91 7.89
N HIS A 99 18.34 -6.02 7.88
CA HIS A 99 19.01 -7.32 7.70
C HIS A 99 19.77 -7.89 8.91
N VAL A 100 19.82 -7.18 10.04
CA VAL A 100 20.42 -7.71 11.27
C VAL A 100 19.33 -8.28 12.16
N ALA A 101 18.94 -9.55 11.95
CA ALA A 101 18.24 -10.41 12.93
C ALA A 101 17.24 -9.69 13.88
N SER A 102 16.51 -8.71 13.37
CA SER A 102 15.52 -7.94 14.09
C SER A 102 14.22 -8.63 13.76
N LYS A 103 13.68 -9.34 14.75
CA LYS A 103 12.33 -9.88 14.79
C LYS A 103 11.40 -8.89 14.09
N TRP A 104 10.81 -9.29 12.96
CA TRP A 104 10.03 -8.37 12.13
C TRP A 104 8.94 -7.76 13.01
N THR A 105 8.85 -6.43 13.00
CA THR A 105 7.77 -5.75 13.71
C THR A 105 6.56 -5.75 12.79
N PHE A 106 5.47 -6.33 13.28
CA PHE A 106 4.18 -6.28 12.60
C PHE A 106 3.39 -5.12 13.18
N ASP A 107 3.92 -3.90 13.19
CA ASP A 107 3.33 -2.75 13.90
C ASP A 107 2.55 -1.80 12.98
N ARG A 108 2.43 -2.13 11.69
CA ARG A 108 1.80 -1.27 10.68
C ARG A 108 0.46 -1.83 10.25
N TYR A 109 -0.50 -0.93 10.04
CA TYR A 109 -1.79 -1.27 9.46
C TYR A 109 -1.89 -0.76 8.03
N TYR A 110 -2.54 -1.55 7.19
CA TYR A 110 -2.78 -1.26 5.79
C TYR A 110 -4.23 -1.54 5.44
N ARG A 111 -4.80 -0.69 4.59
CA ARG A 111 -6.10 -0.89 3.97
C ARG A 111 -5.94 -1.39 2.54
N VAL A 112 -6.74 -2.37 2.16
CA VAL A 112 -6.85 -2.78 0.76
C VAL A 112 -7.70 -1.78 -0.01
N CYS A 113 -7.10 -1.13 -1.01
CA CYS A 113 -7.76 -0.08 -1.80
C CYS A 113 -7.99 -0.49 -3.26
N HIS A 114 -7.68 -1.73 -3.64
CA HIS A 114 -7.82 -2.21 -5.00
C HIS A 114 -8.69 -3.47 -5.08
N ARG A 115 -9.70 -3.42 -5.95
CA ARG A 115 -10.59 -4.55 -6.26
C ARG A 115 -10.01 -5.36 -7.42
N GLY A 116 -9.16 -6.32 -7.09
CA GLY A 116 -8.67 -7.29 -8.06
C GLY A 116 -9.74 -8.28 -8.50
N LYS A 117 -9.39 -9.22 -9.38
CA LYS A 117 -10.30 -10.28 -9.88
C LYS A 117 -10.96 -11.10 -8.77
N ASN A 118 -10.27 -11.27 -7.65
CA ASN A 118 -10.76 -12.05 -6.50
C ASN A 118 -11.45 -11.15 -5.46
N GLY A 119 -11.95 -9.98 -5.85
CA GLY A 119 -12.61 -9.02 -4.95
C GLY A 119 -11.67 -8.26 -4.01
N GLY A 120 -10.35 -8.35 -4.20
CA GLY A 120 -9.35 -7.72 -3.33
C GLY A 120 -7.92 -7.97 -3.77
N VAL A 121 -6.97 -7.88 -2.83
CA VAL A 121 -5.52 -8.00 -3.10
C VAL A 121 -5.01 -9.39 -2.75
N SER A 122 -4.21 -9.94 -3.64
CA SER A 122 -3.64 -11.28 -3.53
C SER A 122 -2.61 -11.42 -2.41
N VAL A 123 -2.72 -12.51 -1.63
CA VAL A 123 -1.70 -12.96 -0.67
C VAL A 123 -0.84 -14.05 -1.29
N ARG A 124 0.47 -14.00 -1.07
CA ARG A 124 1.50 -14.73 -1.80
C ARG A 124 2.37 -15.57 -0.85
N VAL A 125 2.81 -16.74 -1.29
CA VAL A 125 3.65 -17.65 -0.48
C VAL A 125 5.07 -17.13 -0.25
N LYS A 126 5.56 -16.25 -1.13
CA LYS A 126 6.94 -15.72 -1.09
C LYS A 126 6.96 -14.22 -1.33
N HIS A 127 8.08 -13.59 -1.00
CA HIS A 127 8.41 -12.20 -1.28
C HIS A 127 8.64 -11.95 -2.79
N ASN A 128 7.64 -12.29 -3.62
CA ASN A 128 7.67 -12.14 -5.07
C ASN A 128 6.23 -12.10 -5.60
N ILE A 129 5.92 -11.10 -6.43
CA ILE A 129 4.58 -10.89 -7.01
C ILE A 129 4.14 -12.02 -7.96
N ALA A 130 5.07 -12.76 -8.56
CA ALA A 130 4.79 -13.92 -9.40
C ALA A 130 4.64 -15.23 -8.60
N SER A 131 4.83 -15.21 -7.28
CA SER A 131 4.73 -16.44 -6.48
C SER A 131 3.29 -16.95 -6.34
N PRO A 132 3.09 -18.24 -6.03
CA PRO A 132 1.76 -18.81 -5.87
C PRO A 132 0.89 -18.04 -4.87
N LEU A 133 -0.41 -18.05 -5.13
CA LEU A 133 -1.42 -17.42 -4.29
C LEU A 133 -1.74 -18.31 -3.08
N LEU A 134 -1.88 -17.68 -1.91
CA LEU A 134 -2.43 -18.27 -0.70
C LEU A 134 -3.92 -17.96 -0.52
N GLY A 135 -4.38 -16.83 -1.08
CA GLY A 135 -5.73 -16.30 -0.93
C GLY A 135 -5.79 -14.84 -1.36
N CYS A 136 -6.81 -14.12 -0.92
CA CYS A 136 -6.93 -12.67 -1.07
C CYS A 136 -7.41 -11.99 0.21
N ILE A 137 -7.04 -10.73 0.38
CA ILE A 137 -7.61 -9.83 1.39
C ILE A 137 -8.64 -8.97 0.66
N PRO A 138 -9.94 -9.02 1.01
CA PRO A 138 -10.99 -8.28 0.30
C PRO A 138 -10.79 -6.77 0.31
N LEU A 139 -11.41 -6.08 -0.65
CA LEU A 139 -11.44 -4.62 -0.71
C LEU A 139 -11.92 -4.01 0.62
N GLY A 140 -11.31 -2.90 1.02
CA GLY A 140 -11.68 -2.12 2.20
C GLY A 140 -11.20 -2.68 3.53
N ARG A 141 -10.73 -3.94 3.57
CA ARG A 141 -10.27 -4.58 4.80
C ARG A 141 -8.92 -4.02 5.25
N VAL A 142 -8.80 -3.87 6.56
CA VAL A 142 -7.59 -3.44 7.25
C VAL A 142 -6.91 -4.64 7.89
N PHE A 143 -5.59 -4.71 7.74
CA PHE A 143 -4.79 -5.78 8.31
C PHE A 143 -3.45 -5.27 8.82
N ARG A 144 -2.88 -6.03 9.75
CA ARG A 144 -1.59 -5.76 10.39
C ARG A 144 -0.47 -6.45 9.62
N ALA A 145 0.62 -5.73 9.36
CA ALA A 145 1.76 -6.25 8.61
C ALA A 145 3.06 -5.52 9.00
N THR A 146 4.17 -5.95 8.38
CA THR A 146 5.44 -5.23 8.47
C THR A 146 5.43 -3.90 7.72
N ALA A 147 6.44 -3.06 7.94
CA ALA A 147 6.79 -2.01 7.00
C ALA A 147 7.05 -2.59 5.58
N PRO A 148 6.95 -1.79 4.50
CA PRO A 148 7.19 -2.27 3.14
C PRO A 148 8.64 -2.74 2.94
N ILE A 149 8.80 -3.92 2.36
CA ILE A 149 10.09 -4.54 2.05
C ILE A 149 10.16 -4.74 0.54
N CYS A 150 11.19 -4.19 -0.10
CA CYS A 150 11.39 -4.37 -1.55
C CYS A 150 12.05 -5.72 -1.85
N ASN A 151 11.52 -6.45 -2.83
CA ASN A 151 12.14 -7.69 -3.32
C ASN A 151 13.37 -7.40 -4.20
N GLU A 152 14.01 -8.44 -4.74
CA GLU A 152 15.16 -8.31 -5.66
C GLU A 152 14.85 -7.50 -6.93
N GLN A 153 13.59 -7.44 -7.33
CA GLN A 153 13.08 -6.69 -8.48
C GLN A 153 12.72 -5.24 -8.14
N GLY A 154 12.75 -4.87 -6.85
CA GLY A 154 12.36 -3.54 -6.37
C GLY A 154 10.87 -3.40 -6.04
N ASP A 155 10.07 -4.46 -6.12
CA ASP A 155 8.64 -4.39 -5.80
C ASP A 155 8.43 -4.35 -4.28
N PRO A 156 7.74 -3.32 -3.74
CA PRO A 156 7.42 -3.25 -2.32
C PRO A 156 6.31 -4.23 -1.96
N MET A 157 6.56 -5.04 -0.94
CA MET A 157 5.58 -5.96 -0.35
C MET A 157 5.64 -5.90 1.18
N VAL A 158 4.54 -6.22 1.84
CA VAL A 158 4.47 -6.36 3.30
C VAL A 158 4.27 -7.82 3.67
N ARG A 159 4.81 -8.26 4.82
CA ARG A 159 4.52 -9.61 5.35
C ARG A 159 3.46 -9.55 6.44
N LEU A 160 2.58 -10.55 6.41
CA LEU A 160 1.58 -10.80 7.45
C LEU A 160 2.17 -11.54 8.66
N GLU A 161 1.62 -11.29 9.84
CA GLU A 161 2.07 -11.91 11.09
C GLU A 161 1.75 -13.42 11.15
N GLY A 162 2.70 -14.20 11.68
CA GLY A 162 2.45 -15.56 12.16
C GLY A 162 2.75 -16.72 11.18
N PRO A 163 2.64 -17.96 11.68
CA PRO A 163 2.73 -19.20 10.89
C PRO A 163 1.38 -19.65 10.29
N HIS A 164 0.30 -18.95 10.63
CA HIS A 164 -1.06 -19.17 10.11
C HIS A 164 -1.50 -17.92 9.34
N LEU A 165 -2.38 -18.09 8.35
CA LEU A 165 -2.96 -16.93 7.67
C LEU A 165 -3.94 -16.21 8.60
N PRO A 166 -3.87 -14.88 8.68
CA PRO A 166 -4.91 -14.08 9.33
C PRO A 166 -6.29 -14.39 8.77
N SER A 167 -7.33 -14.37 9.62
CA SER A 167 -8.73 -14.63 9.25
C SER A 167 -9.27 -13.68 8.18
N VAL A 168 -8.67 -12.50 8.02
CA VAL A 168 -8.98 -11.55 6.94
C VAL A 168 -8.62 -12.10 5.54
N VAL A 169 -7.76 -13.13 5.45
CA VAL A 169 -7.39 -13.76 4.18
C VAL A 169 -8.42 -14.81 3.79
N VAL A 170 -9.18 -14.53 2.73
CA VAL A 170 -10.16 -15.45 2.14
C VAL A 170 -9.45 -16.41 1.18
N ARG A 171 -9.71 -17.71 1.33
CA ARG A 171 -9.21 -18.76 0.43
C ARG A 171 -10.27 -19.09 -0.62
N ASP A 172 -9.84 -19.29 -1.85
CA ASP A 172 -10.70 -19.74 -2.94
C ASP A 172 -10.81 -21.27 -2.84
N GLU A 173 -11.87 -21.77 -2.19
CA GLU A 173 -12.04 -23.21 -1.91
C GLU A 173 -12.19 -24.05 -3.20
N GLY A 174 -12.47 -23.43 -4.35
CA GLY A 174 -12.73 -24.11 -5.61
C GLY A 174 -11.52 -24.68 -6.38
N LYS A 175 -10.29 -24.62 -5.85
CA LYS A 175 -9.09 -25.10 -6.57
C LYS A 175 -8.17 -26.06 -5.81
N LEU A 176 -8.57 -26.51 -4.62
CA LEU A 176 -7.82 -27.48 -3.82
C LEU A 176 -8.50 -28.86 -3.74
N THR A 177 -9.52 -29.12 -4.54
CA THR A 177 -10.09 -30.47 -4.72
C THR A 177 -9.35 -31.24 -5.81
N SER A 178 -8.07 -31.56 -5.58
CA SER A 178 -7.41 -32.69 -6.24
C SER A 178 -6.11 -33.04 -5.54
N ASN A 179 -6.25 -33.64 -4.36
CA ASN A 179 -5.73 -34.97 -4.05
C ASN A 179 -5.77 -35.13 -2.54
N GLU A 180 -6.40 -36.22 -2.12
CA GLU A 180 -6.45 -36.74 -0.76
C GLU A 180 -5.07 -36.67 -0.11
N ASP A 181 -4.92 -35.92 0.99
CA ASP A 181 -4.48 -36.47 2.27
C ASP A 181 -4.43 -35.40 3.37
N ASP A 182 -5.10 -35.74 4.47
CA ASP A 182 -4.81 -35.49 5.87
C ASP A 182 -4.83 -34.08 6.50
N GLY A 183 -5.43 -34.05 7.70
CA GLY A 183 -5.68 -32.90 8.58
C GLY A 183 -4.42 -32.28 9.21
N ALA A 184 -3.35 -32.13 8.45
CA ALA A 184 -2.21 -31.29 8.82
C ALA A 184 -2.39 -29.92 8.17
N GLU A 185 -2.82 -28.92 8.95
CA GLU A 185 -2.67 -27.52 8.56
C GLU A 185 -1.21 -27.30 8.11
N ARG A 186 -0.98 -27.20 6.80
CA ARG A 186 0.35 -26.89 6.26
C ARG A 186 0.77 -25.58 6.88
N GLN A 187 1.72 -25.61 7.82
CA GLN A 187 2.28 -24.41 8.43
C GLN A 187 2.77 -23.48 7.32
N ILE A 188 2.12 -22.33 7.20
CA ILE A 188 2.45 -21.33 6.20
C ILE A 188 3.63 -20.55 6.77
N LYS A 189 4.83 -20.86 6.28
CA LYS A 189 6.06 -20.21 6.76
C LYS A 189 6.01 -18.69 6.56
N GLU A 190 5.41 -18.24 5.45
CA GLU A 190 5.37 -16.84 5.06
C GLU A 190 4.12 -16.50 4.24
N ALA A 191 3.60 -15.29 4.43
CA ALA A 191 2.49 -14.73 3.67
C ALA A 191 2.77 -13.26 3.35
N TRP A 192 2.76 -12.94 2.07
CA TRP A 192 3.21 -11.66 1.54
C TRP A 192 2.13 -10.96 0.73
N VAL A 193 2.03 -9.64 0.83
CA VAL A 193 1.05 -8.84 0.11
C VAL A 193 1.77 -7.74 -0.66
N PRO A 194 1.60 -7.64 -1.99
CA PRO A 194 2.21 -6.56 -2.77
C PRO A 194 1.55 -5.22 -2.45
N CYS A 195 2.35 -4.18 -2.25
CA CYS A 195 1.83 -2.83 -2.01
C CYS A 195 1.31 -2.17 -3.29
N ARG A 196 1.85 -2.59 -4.45
CA ARG A 196 1.47 -2.09 -5.79
C ARG A 196 1.34 -3.21 -6.79
N SER A 197 0.52 -3.00 -7.83
CA SER A 197 0.37 -3.94 -8.94
C SER A 197 1.56 -3.85 -9.91
N LEU A 198 1.68 -4.81 -10.84
CA LEU A 198 2.66 -4.74 -11.94
C LEU A 198 2.45 -3.51 -12.85
N ARG A 199 1.25 -2.93 -12.83
CA ARG A 199 0.91 -1.68 -13.53
C ARG A 199 1.09 -0.45 -12.65
N ASN A 200 1.75 -0.61 -11.50
CA ASN A 200 1.99 0.44 -10.50
C ASN A 200 0.72 1.03 -9.87
N GLU A 201 -0.40 0.31 -9.90
CA GLU A 201 -1.62 0.70 -9.19
C GLU A 201 -1.41 0.51 -7.68
N ILE A 202 -1.90 1.45 -6.87
CA ILE A 202 -1.84 1.35 -5.41
C ILE A 202 -2.80 0.25 -4.95
N LEU A 203 -2.26 -0.78 -4.32
CA LEU A 203 -3.04 -1.90 -3.78
C LEU A 203 -3.33 -1.71 -2.29
N LEU A 204 -2.35 -1.16 -1.58
CA LEU A 204 -2.38 -0.94 -0.14
C LEU A 204 -2.12 0.53 0.20
N GLU A 205 -2.97 1.10 1.04
CA GLU A 205 -2.74 2.40 1.68
C GLU A 205 -2.45 2.23 3.16
N HIS A 206 -1.68 3.15 3.73
CA HIS A 206 -1.44 3.14 5.16
C HIS A 206 -2.73 3.43 5.93
N HIS A 207 -2.91 2.76 7.06
CA HIS A 207 -4.00 2.96 7.98
C HIS A 207 -3.45 3.20 9.40
N GLU A 208 -4.09 4.07 10.17
CA GLU A 208 -3.67 4.38 11.55
C GLU A 208 -3.81 3.17 12.48
N GLY A 209 -4.75 2.27 12.17
CA GLY A 209 -5.04 1.08 12.96
C GLY A 209 -6.01 1.37 14.11
N PRO A 210 -6.09 0.48 15.10
CA PRO A 210 -6.84 0.73 16.33
C PRO A 210 -6.27 1.93 17.08
N PHE A 211 -7.15 2.74 17.64
CA PHE A 211 -6.74 3.87 18.48
C PHE A 211 -7.74 4.07 19.62
N VAL A 212 -7.26 4.73 20.68
CA VAL A 212 -8.11 5.37 21.68
C VAL A 212 -7.84 6.86 21.55
N ALA A 213 -8.86 7.63 21.21
CA ALA A 213 -8.72 9.06 20.97
C ALA A 213 -9.63 9.84 21.91
N ALA A 214 -9.12 10.97 22.38
CA ALA A 214 -9.96 12.01 22.94
C ALA A 214 -10.32 12.98 21.81
N HIS A 215 -11.60 13.32 21.66
CA HIS A 215 -12.07 14.45 20.84
C HIS A 215 -11.82 14.36 19.33
N ARG A 216 -12.03 13.19 18.71
CA ARG A 216 -12.15 13.09 17.25
C ARG A 216 -13.62 13.12 16.84
N PHE A 217 -13.95 13.94 15.86
CA PHE A 217 -15.33 14.14 15.41
C PHE A 217 -15.50 13.67 13.98
N PHE A 218 -16.62 13.03 13.71
CA PHE A 218 -16.92 12.44 12.43
C PHE A 218 -18.32 12.82 11.98
N ARG A 219 -18.46 13.17 10.71
CA ARG A 219 -19.76 13.40 10.06
C ARG A 219 -20.22 12.15 9.34
N CYS A 220 -21.46 11.76 9.56
CA CYS A 220 -22.11 10.70 8.81
C CYS A 220 -22.44 11.16 7.38
N VAL A 221 -21.96 10.40 6.40
CA VAL A 221 -22.11 10.70 4.97
C VAL A 221 -22.90 9.65 4.20
N VAL A 222 -23.59 8.77 4.93
CA VAL A 222 -24.52 7.80 4.36
C VAL A 222 -25.86 7.86 5.08
N GLU A 223 -26.92 7.49 4.39
CA GLU A 223 -28.23 7.30 5.02
C GLU A 223 -28.26 5.98 5.80
N GLY A 224 -28.86 6.01 6.99
CA GLY A 224 -29.08 4.79 7.79
C GLY A 224 -27.81 4.11 8.29
N CYS A 225 -26.83 4.87 8.77
CA CYS A 225 -25.62 4.31 9.39
C CYS A 225 -25.99 3.49 10.65
N LYS A 226 -25.82 2.18 10.56
CA LYS A 226 -26.25 1.21 11.58
C LYS A 226 -25.30 1.19 12.78
N VAL A 227 -25.87 1.39 13.96
CA VAL A 227 -25.17 1.35 15.26
C VAL A 227 -25.39 -0.01 15.91
N ARG A 228 -24.36 -0.54 16.57
CA ARG A 228 -24.36 -1.87 17.20
C ARG A 228 -23.75 -1.82 18.59
N GLU A 229 -24.12 -2.78 19.44
CA GLU A 229 -23.60 -2.88 20.81
C GLU A 229 -22.12 -3.27 20.86
N ARG A 230 -21.65 -3.99 19.82
CA ARG A 230 -20.29 -4.49 19.71
C ARG A 230 -19.75 -4.30 18.29
N ALA A 231 -18.43 -4.34 18.18
CA ALA A 231 -17.69 -4.29 16.92
C ALA A 231 -17.80 -5.62 16.13
N ASP A 232 -19.03 -5.98 15.74
CA ASP A 232 -19.34 -7.22 15.03
C ASP A 232 -20.54 -7.00 14.10
N LEU A 233 -20.40 -7.33 12.82
CA LEU A 233 -21.47 -7.19 11.82
C LEU A 233 -22.65 -8.14 12.06
N ALA A 234 -22.44 -9.27 12.75
CA ALA A 234 -23.47 -10.26 13.03
C ALA A 234 -24.45 -9.81 14.13
N ILE A 235 -24.05 -8.83 14.94
CA ILE A 235 -24.89 -8.27 15.99
C ILE A 235 -25.98 -7.38 15.38
N SER A 236 -27.20 -7.51 15.92
CA SER A 236 -28.34 -6.68 15.55
C SER A 236 -28.08 -5.20 15.81
N GLU A 237 -28.72 -4.36 15.01
CA GLU A 237 -28.63 -2.92 15.17
C GLU A 237 -29.35 -2.45 16.44
N LEU A 238 -28.68 -1.58 17.20
CA LEU A 238 -29.24 -0.85 18.34
C LEU A 238 -30.01 0.39 17.89
N GLY A 239 -29.61 0.96 16.76
CA GLY A 239 -30.14 2.23 16.26
C GLY A 239 -29.33 2.76 15.10
N TYR A 240 -29.43 4.06 14.89
CA TYR A 240 -28.90 4.71 13.69
C TYR A 240 -28.23 6.05 14.00
N VAL A 241 -27.16 6.33 13.25
CA VAL A 241 -26.63 7.69 13.07
C VAL A 241 -27.20 8.22 11.75
N LEU A 242 -27.82 9.39 11.80
CA LEU A 242 -28.48 9.95 10.63
C LEU A 242 -27.47 10.62 9.71
N TYR A 243 -27.83 10.74 8.43
CA TYR A 243 -27.02 11.47 7.48
C TYR A 243 -26.83 12.92 7.94
N GLY A 244 -25.59 13.40 7.98
CA GLY A 244 -25.23 14.73 8.45
C GLY A 244 -24.95 14.86 9.95
N ASP A 245 -25.32 13.86 10.76
CA ASP A 245 -24.97 13.85 12.18
C ASP A 245 -23.45 13.92 12.35
N VAL A 246 -23.01 14.79 13.26
CA VAL A 246 -21.63 14.86 13.72
C VAL A 246 -21.53 14.23 15.09
N VAL A 247 -20.74 13.16 15.18
CA VAL A 247 -20.56 12.34 16.37
C VAL A 247 -19.10 12.34 16.81
N GLU A 248 -18.89 12.33 18.11
CA GLU A 248 -17.57 12.07 18.69
C GLU A 248 -17.27 10.58 18.70
N VAL A 249 -16.09 10.24 18.21
CA VAL A 249 -15.51 8.89 18.21
C VAL A 249 -14.38 8.85 19.22
N VAL A 250 -14.48 7.90 20.14
CA VAL A 250 -13.57 7.75 21.28
C VAL A 250 -12.58 6.60 21.10
N GLU A 251 -12.87 5.67 20.19
CA GLU A 251 -12.06 4.49 19.97
C GLU A 251 -12.28 3.94 18.56
N ALA A 252 -11.26 3.33 17.97
CA ALA A 252 -11.36 2.51 16.78
C ALA A 252 -10.76 1.14 17.03
N THR A 253 -11.39 0.12 16.46
CA THR A 253 -10.89 -1.26 16.50
C THR A 253 -10.97 -1.89 15.12
N VAL A 254 -10.10 -2.87 14.88
CA VAL A 254 -10.09 -3.67 13.65
C VAL A 254 -10.51 -5.09 14.01
N ALA A 255 -11.67 -5.50 13.52
CA ALA A 255 -12.19 -6.85 13.70
C ALA A 255 -11.29 -7.89 13.02
N SER A 256 -11.46 -9.16 13.39
CA SER A 256 -10.65 -10.26 12.87
C SER A 256 -10.78 -10.46 11.35
N ASP A 257 -11.92 -10.06 10.78
CA ASP A 257 -12.19 -10.07 9.34
C ASP A 257 -11.72 -8.77 8.64
N GLY A 258 -11.06 -7.87 9.37
CA GLY A 258 -10.51 -6.62 8.87
C GLY A 258 -11.52 -5.48 8.69
N VAL A 259 -12.78 -5.60 9.14
CA VAL A 259 -13.68 -4.42 9.24
C VAL A 259 -13.20 -3.50 10.35
N VAL A 260 -13.21 -2.20 10.08
CA VAL A 260 -12.92 -1.19 11.10
C VAL A 260 -14.22 -0.70 11.71
N PHE A 261 -14.29 -0.74 13.03
CA PHE A 261 -15.39 -0.20 13.82
C PHE A 261 -14.93 1.00 14.63
N LEU A 262 -15.77 2.02 14.67
CA LEU A 262 -15.60 3.24 15.44
C LEU A 262 -16.59 3.24 16.60
N ARG A 263 -16.08 3.40 17.83
CA ARG A 263 -16.91 3.54 19.03
C ARG A 263 -17.32 4.99 19.20
N LEU A 264 -18.63 5.20 19.28
CA LEU A 264 -19.22 6.49 19.57
C LEU A 264 -19.10 6.80 21.07
N HIS A 265 -19.05 8.08 21.42
CA HIS A 265 -19.16 8.52 22.82
C HIS A 265 -20.47 8.04 23.45
N ASP A 266 -20.44 7.70 24.74
CA ASP A 266 -21.58 7.17 25.52
C ASP A 266 -22.76 8.15 25.67
N ARG A 267 -22.59 9.42 25.31
CA ARG A 267 -23.66 10.43 25.37
C ARG A 267 -24.75 10.24 24.31
N TYR A 268 -24.48 9.41 23.30
CA TYR A 268 -25.36 9.25 22.15
C TYR A 268 -26.28 8.03 22.24
N PHE A 269 -25.89 7.02 23.03
CA PHE A 269 -26.58 5.74 23.18
C PHE A 269 -26.34 5.20 24.58
N ASP A 270 -27.30 4.48 25.13
CA ASP A 270 -27.18 3.85 26.45
C ASP A 270 -26.16 2.68 26.39
N GLY A 271 -24.90 3.00 26.65
CA GLY A 271 -23.78 2.06 26.67
C GLY A 271 -22.88 2.12 25.44
N ALA A 272 -22.20 1.02 25.14
CA ALA A 272 -21.24 0.96 24.03
C ALA A 272 -21.98 0.94 22.68
N ALA A 273 -21.62 1.88 21.80
CA ALA A 273 -22.19 2.01 20.47
C ALA A 273 -21.08 2.04 19.41
N TRP A 274 -21.18 1.14 18.45
CA TRP A 274 -20.19 0.94 17.39
C TRP A 274 -20.81 1.10 16.01
N VAL A 275 -20.10 1.79 15.13
CA VAL A 275 -20.45 1.95 13.72
C VAL A 275 -19.28 1.49 12.86
N VAL A 276 -19.56 1.11 11.62
CA VAL A 276 -18.49 0.82 10.65
C VAL A 276 -17.88 2.12 10.14
N GLU A 277 -16.56 2.16 10.00
CA GLU A 277 -15.88 3.33 9.41
C GLU A 277 -16.20 3.47 7.92
N ARG A 278 -16.29 2.33 7.21
CA ARG A 278 -16.56 2.24 5.78
C ARG A 278 -17.55 1.12 5.47
N SER A 279 -18.24 1.26 4.35
CA SER A 279 -19.09 0.21 3.79
C SER A 279 -18.23 -0.97 3.32
N LEU A 280 -18.88 -2.10 3.03
CA LEU A 280 -18.20 -3.28 2.47
C LEU A 280 -17.63 -3.03 1.07
N ASP A 281 -18.16 -2.04 0.35
CA ASP A 281 -17.63 -1.55 -0.93
C ASP A 281 -16.55 -0.48 -0.76
N ASN A 282 -16.06 -0.27 0.47
CA ASN A 282 -15.00 0.66 0.84
C ASN A 282 -15.36 2.14 0.65
N GLU A 283 -16.64 2.47 0.67
CA GLU A 283 -17.12 3.85 0.70
C GLU A 283 -17.09 4.38 2.14
N SER A 284 -16.69 5.64 2.33
CA SER A 284 -16.70 6.25 3.66
C SER A 284 -18.12 6.30 4.21
N VAL A 285 -18.31 5.81 5.44
CA VAL A 285 -19.58 5.94 6.19
C VAL A 285 -19.51 7.16 7.09
N LEU A 286 -18.35 7.35 7.70
CA LEU A 286 -17.99 8.50 8.53
C LEU A 286 -16.78 9.21 7.93
N ASN A 287 -16.83 10.54 7.84
CA ASN A 287 -15.69 11.38 7.47
C ASN A 287 -15.24 12.19 8.67
N GLU A 288 -13.94 12.20 8.96
CA GLU A 288 -13.39 13.02 10.02
C GLU A 288 -13.63 14.51 9.70
N VAL A 289 -14.12 15.24 10.70
CA VAL A 289 -14.40 16.66 10.63
C VAL A 289 -13.78 17.35 11.82
N GLU A 290 -13.65 18.67 11.72
CA GLU A 290 -13.17 19.46 12.84
C GLU A 290 -14.08 19.31 14.06
N GLY A 291 -13.52 19.43 15.27
CA GLY A 291 -14.27 19.44 16.52
C GLY A 291 -14.84 20.82 16.90
N PRO A 292 -15.47 20.93 18.08
CA PRO A 292 -15.93 22.20 18.60
C PRO A 292 -14.74 23.02 19.13
N TRP A 293 -14.84 24.33 19.05
CA TRP A 293 -13.85 25.25 19.60
C TRP A 293 -14.47 26.61 19.87
N VAL A 294 -13.90 27.32 20.85
CA VAL A 294 -14.32 28.68 21.22
C VAL A 294 -13.09 29.59 21.19
N SER A 295 -13.22 30.72 20.51
CA SER A 295 -12.19 31.77 20.54
C SER A 295 -12.15 32.38 21.93
N SER A 296 -10.95 32.42 22.52
CA SER A 296 -10.74 33.04 23.83
C SER A 296 -9.57 34.02 23.78
N SER A 297 -9.40 34.85 24.81
CA SER A 297 -8.23 35.72 24.94
C SER A 297 -6.91 34.94 24.97
N SER A 298 -6.93 33.71 25.50
CA SER A 298 -5.76 32.82 25.57
C SER A 298 -5.49 32.05 24.27
N THR A 299 -6.51 31.85 23.45
CA THR A 299 -6.47 31.13 22.17
C THR A 299 -7.29 31.89 21.13
N PRO A 300 -6.81 33.06 20.68
CA PRO A 300 -7.56 33.88 19.73
C PRO A 300 -7.67 33.14 18.41
N ARG A 301 -8.91 32.79 18.04
CA ARG A 301 -9.24 32.11 16.79
C ARG A 301 -10.36 32.86 16.10
N LYS A 302 -10.13 33.26 14.85
CA LYS A 302 -11.13 33.92 14.02
C LYS A 302 -11.01 33.35 12.62
N GLU A 303 -12.10 32.78 12.12
CA GLU A 303 -12.12 32.12 10.82
C GLU A 303 -13.17 32.76 9.93
N THR A 304 -12.85 32.93 8.65
CA THR A 304 -13.79 33.50 7.69
C THR A 304 -14.53 32.37 7.00
N TYR A 305 -15.86 32.49 6.93
CA TYR A 305 -16.74 31.56 6.25
C TYR A 305 -17.54 32.28 5.17
N ARG A 306 -17.81 31.60 4.06
CA ARG A 306 -18.66 32.08 2.97
C ARG A 306 -19.99 31.34 2.98
N CYS A 307 -21.10 32.07 2.91
CA CYS A 307 -22.40 31.48 2.64
C CYS A 307 -22.47 31.02 1.18
N VAL A 308 -22.85 29.76 0.95
CA VAL A 308 -22.97 29.18 -0.40
C VAL A 308 -24.37 28.67 -0.71
N GLN A 309 -25.31 28.87 0.21
CA GLN A 309 -26.70 28.49 0.00
C GLN A 309 -27.42 29.58 -0.79
N ASP A 310 -28.01 29.22 -1.94
CA ASP A 310 -28.68 30.17 -2.85
C ASP A 310 -29.79 30.98 -2.16
N SER A 311 -30.56 30.36 -1.27
CA SER A 311 -31.62 31.02 -0.49
C SER A 311 -31.10 31.88 0.68
N GLY A 312 -29.78 31.99 0.83
CA GLY A 312 -29.13 32.50 2.03
C GLY A 312 -29.23 31.54 3.22
N ALA A 313 -28.30 31.70 4.16
CA ALA A 313 -28.19 30.88 5.37
C ALA A 313 -28.99 31.51 6.53
N PRO A 314 -29.95 30.77 7.14
CA PRO A 314 -30.72 31.28 8.27
C PRO A 314 -29.84 31.55 9.50
N VAL A 315 -29.99 32.74 10.08
CA VAL A 315 -29.32 33.15 11.34
C VAL A 315 -30.28 32.96 12.49
N ARG A 316 -29.78 32.47 13.61
CA ARG A 316 -30.55 32.15 14.83
C ARG A 316 -29.89 32.77 16.06
N MET A 317 -30.67 33.00 17.10
CA MET A 317 -30.12 33.43 18.41
C MET A 317 -29.62 32.27 19.25
N GLU A 318 -30.11 31.07 18.97
CA GLU A 318 -29.73 29.82 19.64
C GLU A 318 -29.21 28.82 18.60
N PRO A 319 -28.19 28.01 18.93
CA PRO A 319 -27.62 27.03 18.02
C PRO A 319 -28.50 25.78 17.91
N GLU A 320 -29.76 25.95 17.53
CA GLU A 320 -30.73 24.85 17.44
C GLU A 320 -31.56 24.95 16.17
N LEU A 321 -31.91 23.80 15.58
CA LEU A 321 -32.74 23.77 14.39
C LEU A 321 -34.17 24.26 14.64
N ALA A 322 -34.68 24.05 15.86
CA ALA A 322 -36.03 24.42 16.27
C ALA A 322 -36.21 25.93 16.56
N ALA A 323 -35.13 26.63 16.95
CA ALA A 323 -35.17 28.07 17.15
C ALA A 323 -35.60 28.78 15.85
N PRO A 324 -36.45 29.82 15.88
CA PRO A 324 -36.84 30.54 14.69
C PRO A 324 -35.67 31.38 14.12
N PRO A 325 -35.58 31.55 12.78
CA PRO A 325 -34.54 32.40 12.22
C PRO A 325 -34.86 33.87 12.45
N VAL A 326 -33.86 34.64 12.89
CA VAL A 326 -33.95 36.11 13.10
C VAL A 326 -33.44 36.91 11.91
N GLY A 327 -32.75 36.26 10.97
CA GLY A 327 -32.19 36.88 9.79
C GLY A 327 -31.65 35.85 8.79
N ARG A 328 -31.02 36.34 7.72
CA ARG A 328 -30.36 35.50 6.71
C ARG A 328 -29.06 36.13 6.26
N ILE A 329 -28.00 35.32 6.16
CA ILE A 329 -26.76 35.68 5.48
C ILE A 329 -26.96 35.42 3.99
N PRO A 330 -26.85 36.42 3.10
CA PRO A 330 -27.06 36.22 1.68
C PRO A 330 -25.97 35.34 1.06
N CYS A 331 -26.30 34.65 -0.03
CA CYS A 331 -25.34 33.83 -0.77
C CYS A 331 -24.12 34.67 -1.20
N GLY A 332 -22.93 34.10 -1.04
CA GLY A 332 -21.65 34.73 -1.36
C GLY A 332 -21.09 35.64 -0.27
N ALA A 333 -21.88 36.02 0.75
CA ALA A 333 -21.40 36.86 1.84
C ALA A 333 -20.35 36.15 2.70
N LEU A 334 -19.41 36.95 3.21
CA LEU A 334 -18.35 36.50 4.11
C LEU A 334 -18.70 36.91 5.54
N VAL A 335 -18.57 35.96 6.47
CA VAL A 335 -18.78 36.19 7.90
C VAL A 335 -17.59 35.73 8.70
N SER A 336 -17.37 36.40 9.83
CA SER A 336 -16.35 36.03 10.79
C SER A 336 -16.92 35.09 11.84
N VAL A 337 -16.31 33.93 12.03
CA VAL A 337 -16.68 32.93 13.02
C VAL A 337 -15.68 32.93 14.16
N VAL A 338 -16.18 32.92 15.39
CA VAL A 338 -15.39 32.91 16.62
C VAL A 338 -15.69 31.71 17.50
N GLU A 339 -16.64 30.88 17.11
CA GLU A 339 -16.92 29.64 17.80
C GLU A 339 -17.61 28.66 16.85
N ARG A 340 -17.25 27.39 17.02
CA ARG A 340 -17.86 26.26 16.35
C ARG A 340 -18.37 25.32 17.42
N ALA A 341 -19.67 25.10 17.45
CA ALA A 341 -20.34 24.24 18.41
C ALA A 341 -20.91 23.01 17.71
N ILE A 342 -20.90 21.88 18.42
CA ILE A 342 -21.63 20.67 18.04
C ILE A 342 -22.73 20.50 19.07
N THR A 343 -23.97 20.52 18.61
CA THR A 343 -25.15 20.52 19.46
C THR A 343 -25.53 19.11 19.89
N ASP A 344 -26.44 18.99 20.86
CA ASP A 344 -27.01 17.70 21.26
C ASP A 344 -27.79 17.03 20.12
N GLN A 345 -28.28 17.84 19.17
CA GLN A 345 -28.90 17.41 17.91
C GLN A 345 -27.85 16.92 16.89
N ARG A 346 -26.57 16.83 17.28
CA ARG A 346 -25.43 16.39 16.46
C ARG A 346 -25.20 17.27 15.22
N GLN A 347 -25.62 18.54 15.28
CA GLN A 347 -25.46 19.50 14.20
C GLN A 347 -24.34 20.48 14.52
N VAL A 348 -23.71 21.01 13.47
CA VAL A 348 -22.64 22.00 13.62
C VAL A 348 -23.20 23.39 13.43
N PHE A 349 -23.03 24.23 14.45
CA PHE A 349 -23.35 25.65 14.41
C PHE A 349 -22.09 26.50 14.57
N LEU A 350 -22.09 27.65 13.90
CA LEU A 350 -21.01 28.62 13.88
C LEU A 350 -21.53 29.91 14.49
N ARG A 351 -20.86 30.40 15.54
CA ARG A 351 -21.17 31.71 16.11
C ARG A 351 -20.47 32.78 15.31
N ILE A 352 -21.26 33.67 14.74
CA ILE A 352 -20.78 34.78 13.93
C ILE A 352 -20.60 36.03 14.79
N VAL A 353 -19.67 36.89 14.36
CA VAL A 353 -19.53 38.25 14.89
C VAL A 353 -19.90 39.19 13.76
N ASP A 354 -20.78 40.16 14.05
CA ASP A 354 -21.09 41.23 13.11
C ASP A 354 -19.81 41.99 12.77
N SER A 355 -19.45 42.01 11.48
CA SER A 355 -18.26 42.70 11.00
C SER A 355 -18.39 44.23 11.02
N ASP A 356 -19.59 44.78 11.25
CA ASP A 356 -19.89 46.22 11.12
C ASP A 356 -20.21 46.95 12.44
N ALA A 357 -20.05 46.33 13.60
CA ALA A 357 -20.25 47.00 14.90
C ALA A 357 -18.92 47.44 15.54
N PHE A 358 -18.18 48.32 14.87
CA PHE A 358 -17.38 49.30 15.60
C PHE A 358 -18.28 50.50 15.85
N VAL A 359 -18.85 50.58 17.06
CA VAL A 359 -19.05 51.77 17.90
C VAL A 359 -20.15 51.48 18.94
N ASP A 360 -19.74 51.71 20.19
CA ASP A 360 -20.48 51.90 21.43
C ASP A 360 -21.04 50.70 22.21
N GLN A 361 -20.28 50.41 23.27
CA GLN A 361 -20.70 49.74 24.50
C GLN A 361 -21.99 50.36 25.04
N THR A 362 -23.02 49.54 25.25
CA THR A 362 -23.73 49.35 26.52
C THR A 362 -24.94 48.46 26.25
N GLY A 363 -24.93 47.23 26.77
CA GLY A 363 -26.08 46.34 26.74
C GLY A 363 -25.65 44.89 26.57
N ASP A 364 -25.76 44.13 27.65
CA ASP A 364 -25.73 42.67 27.69
C ASP A 364 -26.70 42.06 26.67
N ALA A 365 -26.26 41.88 25.42
CA ALA A 365 -26.84 40.90 24.53
C ALA A 365 -26.04 39.60 24.70
N GLU A 366 -26.31 38.86 25.77
CA GLU A 366 -25.72 37.54 26.07
C GLU A 366 -26.02 36.45 25.01
N GLY A 367 -26.70 36.77 23.90
CA GLY A 367 -26.97 35.85 22.80
C GLY A 367 -26.15 36.17 21.55
N GLY A 368 -25.11 35.39 21.28
CA GLY A 368 -24.42 35.44 19.99
C GLY A 368 -25.33 34.99 18.84
N GLN A 369 -25.11 35.51 17.63
CA GLN A 369 -25.80 35.02 16.43
C GLN A 369 -25.14 33.74 15.91
N TRP A 370 -25.97 32.78 15.51
CA TRP A 370 -25.55 31.45 15.08
C TRP A 370 -26.05 31.15 13.67
N VAL A 371 -25.24 30.41 12.91
CA VAL A 371 -25.61 29.86 11.61
C VAL A 371 -25.15 28.41 11.51
N ILE A 372 -25.93 27.56 10.83
CA ILE A 372 -25.56 26.16 10.64
C ILE A 372 -24.44 26.02 9.59
N GLU A 373 -23.45 25.15 9.83
CA GLU A 373 -22.36 24.90 8.88
C GLU A 373 -22.85 24.08 7.67
N THR A 374 -23.64 23.04 7.93
CA THR A 374 -24.20 22.11 6.94
C THR A 374 -25.68 21.92 7.15
N SER A 375 -26.46 21.85 6.07
CA SER A 375 -27.88 21.53 6.17
C SER A 375 -28.09 20.08 6.64
N THR A 376 -29.32 19.76 7.02
CA THR A 376 -29.77 18.39 7.34
C THR A 376 -29.67 17.41 6.17
N CYS A 377 -29.39 17.88 4.95
CA CYS A 377 -29.08 17.07 3.77
C CYS A 377 -27.59 17.14 3.37
N CYS A 378 -26.70 17.50 4.29
CA CYS A 378 -25.25 17.66 4.07
C CYS A 378 -24.86 18.62 2.94
N ALA A 379 -25.77 19.47 2.48
CA ALA A 379 -25.37 20.57 1.61
C ALA A 379 -24.61 21.57 2.48
N SER A 380 -23.40 21.92 2.07
CA SER A 380 -22.65 22.99 2.72
C SER A 380 -23.49 24.26 2.69
N VAL A 381 -23.76 24.84 3.87
CA VAL A 381 -24.42 26.14 4.00
C VAL A 381 -23.35 27.21 4.11
N MET A 382 -22.34 26.93 4.92
CA MET A 382 -21.17 27.77 5.13
C MET A 382 -19.90 26.99 4.76
N ILE A 383 -19.03 27.59 3.95
CA ILE A 383 -17.73 27.01 3.59
C ILE A 383 -16.63 27.90 4.17
N LYS A 384 -15.72 27.30 4.93
CA LYS A 384 -14.51 27.96 5.42
C LYS A 384 -13.67 28.46 4.25
N THR A 385 -13.39 29.75 4.22
CA THR A 385 -12.48 30.33 3.21
C THR A 385 -11.04 30.18 3.67
N LYS A 386 -10.14 29.86 2.74
CA LYS A 386 -8.70 29.72 3.02
C LYS A 386 -8.06 31.06 3.37
#